data_AF-A0A9J6G2D4-F1
#
_entry.id   AF-A0A9J6G2D4-F1
#
_cell.length_a   1.000
_cell.length_b   1.000
_cell.length_c   1.000
_cell.angle_alpha   90.00
_cell.angle_beta   90.00
_cell.angle_gamma   90.00
#
_symmetry.space_group_name_H-M   'P 1'
#
loop_
_entity.id
_entity.type
_entity.pdbx_description
1 polymer ?
#
loop_
_entity_poly.entity_id
_entity_poly.type
_entity_poly.pdbx_seq_one_letter_code
_entity_poly.pdbx_strand_id
1 'polypeptide(L)'
;MNLLQPSRLLSRDLLTCESFDCYDAFGHGPFQRRLLLFCSLAFFLMNANSFVLHLITSDVGHWCKRPPHSNMSAAAWINSAIPLESDGSLSRCFRFEHPDEPNNTNTIPCEEWEFEEELASSTIISEWNLVCQRRLLIAVLILVHNGACIALPIAAGSLADSAGRFRVLLAAIITLLVSTAATCVSDNYVCTPP
;
A
#
# COMPACT_ATOMS: atom_id res chain seq x y z
N MET A 1 39.40 64.86 -3.07
CA MET A 1 39.89 63.51 -2.74
C MET A 1 38.90 62.90 -1.79
N ASN A 2 38.11 61.96 -2.30
CA ASN A 2 36.93 61.39 -1.62
C ASN A 2 37.36 60.37 -0.55
N LEU A 3 36.81 60.51 0.64
CA LEU A 3 36.74 59.47 1.66
C LEU A 3 35.28 59.36 2.12
N LEU A 4 34.82 58.10 2.23
CA LEU A 4 33.60 57.57 2.89
C LEU A 4 32.60 56.86 1.96
N GLN A 5 32.66 55.53 1.90
CA GLN A 5 31.59 54.64 2.41
C GLN A 5 31.98 53.14 2.29
N PRO A 6 32.07 52.40 3.41
CA PRO A 6 32.06 50.95 3.42
C PRO A 6 30.73 50.46 4.04
N SER A 7 29.72 50.17 3.22
CA SER A 7 28.45 49.65 3.77
C SER A 7 27.64 48.75 2.84
N ARG A 8 28.23 48.20 1.77
CA ARG A 8 27.49 47.34 0.80
C ARG A 8 28.04 45.92 0.64
N LEU A 9 29.09 45.54 1.36
CA LEU A 9 29.70 44.20 1.23
C LEU A 9 29.16 43.17 2.24
N LEU A 10 28.58 43.57 3.36
CA LEU A 10 28.20 42.65 4.44
C LEU A 10 26.73 42.15 4.38
N SER A 11 26.01 42.38 3.28
CA SER A 11 24.61 41.96 3.14
C SER A 11 24.41 40.86 2.08
N ARG A 12 25.47 40.45 1.37
CA ARG A 12 25.40 39.46 0.29
C ARG A 12 25.71 38.02 0.73
N ASP A 13 26.29 37.83 1.91
CA ASP A 13 26.70 36.50 2.38
C ASP A 13 25.61 35.75 3.16
N LEU A 14 24.47 36.38 3.44
CA LEU A 14 23.34 35.76 4.16
C LEU A 14 22.19 35.30 3.26
N LEU A 15 22.23 35.58 1.96
CA LEU A 15 21.17 35.20 1.00
C LEU A 15 21.54 34.02 0.08
N THR A 16 22.71 33.41 0.23
CA THR A 16 23.14 32.28 -0.62
C THR A 16 22.74 30.90 -0.08
N CYS A 17 21.98 30.85 1.01
CA CYS A 17 21.44 29.59 1.56
C CYS A 17 20.01 29.30 1.07
N GLU A 18 19.60 29.82 -0.10
CA GLU A 18 18.27 29.54 -0.66
C GLU A 18 18.27 28.82 -2.01
N SER A 19 19.44 28.53 -2.59
CA SER A 19 19.53 27.74 -3.83
C SER A 19 20.94 27.21 -4.06
N PHE A 20 21.48 26.45 -3.10
CA PHE A 20 22.52 25.49 -3.47
C PHE A 20 21.80 24.39 -4.24
N ASP A 21 21.73 24.58 -5.56
CA ASP A 21 21.19 23.62 -6.51
C ASP A 21 21.70 22.22 -6.15
N CYS A 22 20.79 21.35 -5.70
CA CYS A 22 21.10 19.93 -5.51
C CYS A 22 21.72 19.31 -6.78
N TYR A 23 21.52 19.95 -7.94
CA TYR A 23 22.14 19.60 -9.21
C TYR A 23 23.65 19.87 -9.29
N ASP A 24 24.18 20.90 -8.63
CA ASP A 24 25.63 21.20 -8.65
C ASP A 24 26.42 20.37 -7.63
N ALA A 25 25.76 19.82 -6.59
CA ALA A 25 26.38 18.91 -5.64
C ALA A 25 26.77 17.56 -6.28
N PHE A 26 26.10 17.16 -7.37
CA PHE A 26 26.44 15.97 -8.13
C PHE A 26 27.36 16.31 -9.31
N GLY A 27 28.68 16.35 -9.06
CA GLY A 27 29.72 16.58 -10.06
C GLY A 27 29.45 16.00 -11.46
N HIS A 28 29.80 16.78 -12.49
CA HIS A 28 29.50 16.52 -13.92
C HIS A 28 30.28 15.36 -14.56
N GLY A 29 30.88 14.46 -13.77
CA GLY A 29 31.68 13.36 -14.27
C GLY A 29 30.85 12.29 -15.00
N PRO A 30 31.34 11.70 -16.11
CA PRO A 30 30.65 10.61 -16.81
C PRO A 30 30.50 9.34 -15.95
N PHE A 31 31.31 9.18 -14.90
CA PHE A 31 31.16 8.11 -13.90
C PHE A 31 29.95 8.38 -12.98
N GLN A 32 29.82 9.60 -12.49
CA GLN A 32 28.75 10.00 -11.58
C GLN A 32 27.38 9.93 -12.25
N ARG A 33 27.26 10.35 -13.52
CA ARG A 33 26.03 10.17 -14.31
C ARG A 33 25.68 8.69 -14.52
N ARG A 34 26.65 7.83 -14.80
CA ARG A 34 26.42 6.38 -14.94
C ARG A 34 25.96 5.75 -13.63
N LEU A 35 26.57 6.15 -12.52
CA LEU A 35 26.17 5.69 -11.19
C LEU A 35 24.74 6.13 -10.86
N LEU A 36 24.40 7.40 -11.11
CA LEU A 36 23.05 7.91 -10.91
C LEU A 36 22.03 7.14 -11.76
N LEU A 37 22.31 6.91 -13.04
CA LEU A 37 21.44 6.14 -13.93
C LEU A 37 21.24 4.70 -13.41
N PHE A 38 22.30 4.05 -12.94
CA PHE A 38 22.21 2.71 -12.37
C PHE A 38 21.38 2.69 -11.07
N CYS A 39 21.60 3.65 -10.17
CA CYS A 39 20.83 3.78 -8.93
C CYS A 39 19.34 4.06 -9.22
N SER A 40 19.05 4.95 -10.17
CA SER A 40 17.67 5.26 -10.57
C SER A 40 16.99 4.05 -11.22
N LEU A 41 17.70 3.29 -12.06
CA LEU A 41 17.16 2.05 -12.64
C LEU A 41 16.90 0.99 -11.58
N ALA A 42 17.82 0.79 -10.63
CA ALA A 42 17.63 -0.15 -9.52
C ALA A 42 16.43 0.25 -8.64
N PHE A 43 16.29 1.54 -8.34
CA PHE A 43 15.13 2.07 -7.63
C PHE A 43 13.84 1.85 -8.42
N PHE A 44 13.84 2.12 -9.72
CA PHE A 44 12.69 1.88 -10.58
C PHE A 44 12.28 0.41 -10.60
N LEU A 45 13.22 -0.52 -10.79
CA LEU A 45 12.95 -1.97 -10.80
C LEU A 45 12.40 -2.45 -9.45
N MET A 46 12.91 -1.93 -8.33
CA MET A 46 12.41 -2.27 -6.99
C MET A 46 10.97 -1.78 -6.78
N ASN A 47 10.64 -0.57 -7.25
CA ASN A 47 9.27 -0.08 -7.21
C ASN A 47 8.36 -0.80 -8.20
N ALA A 48 8.86 -1.20 -9.37
CA ALA A 48 8.11 -2.02 -10.32
C ALA A 48 7.75 -3.39 -9.73
N ASN A 49 8.63 -4.00 -8.92
CA ASN A 49 8.30 -5.21 -8.16
C ASN A 49 7.16 -4.98 -7.16
N SER A 50 6.96 -3.75 -6.66
CA SER A 50 5.82 -3.43 -5.80
C SER A 50 4.47 -3.49 -6.53
N PHE A 51 4.48 -3.54 -7.87
CA PHE A 51 3.26 -3.80 -8.65
C PHE A 51 2.67 -5.18 -8.38
N VAL A 52 3.49 -6.14 -7.93
CA VAL A 52 3.00 -7.46 -7.48
C VAL A 52 1.93 -7.31 -6.40
N LEU A 53 2.07 -6.33 -5.50
CA LEU A 53 1.08 -6.06 -4.46
C LEU A 53 -0.30 -5.77 -5.06
N HIS A 54 -0.35 -4.99 -6.14
CA HIS A 54 -1.60 -4.67 -6.84
C HIS A 54 -2.22 -5.90 -7.51
N LEU A 55 -1.38 -6.80 -8.05
CA LEU A 55 -1.85 -8.03 -8.69
C LEU A 55 -2.48 -8.97 -7.66
N ILE A 56 -1.82 -9.17 -6.51
CA ILE A 56 -2.34 -10.07 -5.46
C ILE A 56 -3.53 -9.50 -4.69
N THR A 57 -3.76 -8.18 -4.76
CA THR A 57 -4.93 -7.50 -4.20
C THR A 57 -6.00 -7.20 -5.25
N SER A 58 -6.03 -7.95 -6.36
CA SER A 58 -7.07 -7.80 -7.38
C SER A 58 -8.42 -8.24 -6.85
N ASP A 59 -9.48 -7.49 -7.19
CA ASP A 59 -10.84 -7.83 -6.78
C ASP A 59 -11.26 -9.19 -7.36
N VAL A 60 -11.72 -10.07 -6.48
CA VAL A 60 -12.20 -11.40 -6.83
C VAL A 60 -13.72 -11.46 -6.69
N GLY A 61 -14.37 -12.24 -7.55
CA GLY A 61 -15.79 -12.53 -7.41
C GLY A 61 -16.07 -13.12 -6.03
N HIS A 62 -16.95 -12.46 -5.27
CA HIS A 62 -17.28 -12.86 -3.90
C HIS A 62 -18.76 -12.66 -3.61
N TRP A 63 -19.28 -13.54 -2.78
CA TRP A 63 -20.68 -13.60 -2.38
C TRP A 63 -20.78 -13.96 -0.91
N CYS A 64 -21.95 -13.77 -0.32
CA CYS A 64 -22.17 -14.05 1.08
C CYS A 64 -22.21 -15.56 1.33
N LYS A 65 -21.46 -16.03 2.32
CA LYS A 65 -21.33 -17.45 2.64
C LYS A 65 -22.68 -18.05 3.02
N ARG A 66 -22.92 -19.28 2.57
CA ARG A 66 -24.15 -20.01 2.89
C ARG A 66 -24.17 -20.41 4.37
N PRO A 67 -25.31 -20.26 5.06
CA PRO A 67 -25.43 -20.69 6.45
C PRO A 67 -25.18 -22.21 6.57
N PRO A 68 -24.49 -22.66 7.63
CA PRO A 68 -24.02 -24.05 7.77
C PRO A 68 -25.15 -25.09 7.88
N HIS A 69 -26.38 -24.66 8.17
CA HIS A 69 -27.53 -25.54 8.36
C HIS A 69 -28.48 -25.59 7.16
N SER A 70 -28.21 -24.89 6.06
CA SER A 70 -29.07 -24.96 4.88
C SER A 70 -28.63 -26.08 3.93
N ASN A 71 -29.59 -26.92 3.52
CA ASN A 71 -29.36 -28.05 2.62
C ASN A 71 -29.46 -27.64 1.13
N MET A 72 -29.13 -26.38 0.82
CA MET A 72 -29.24 -25.79 -0.52
C MET A 72 -27.90 -25.83 -1.25
N SER A 73 -27.89 -25.95 -2.57
CA SER A 73 -26.66 -25.80 -3.36
C SER A 73 -26.17 -24.34 -3.38
N ALA A 74 -24.89 -24.11 -3.70
CA ALA A 74 -24.33 -22.76 -3.76
C ALA A 74 -25.06 -21.87 -4.78
N ALA A 75 -25.40 -22.42 -5.95
CA ALA A 75 -26.17 -21.71 -6.98
C ALA A 75 -27.61 -21.39 -6.53
N ALA A 76 -28.27 -22.30 -5.80
CA ALA A 76 -29.60 -22.03 -5.27
C ALA A 76 -29.57 -20.90 -4.23
N TRP A 77 -28.56 -20.94 -3.35
CA TRP A 77 -28.33 -19.89 -2.34
C TRP A 77 -28.09 -18.52 -2.97
N ILE A 78 -27.22 -18.43 -3.99
CA ILE A 78 -26.92 -17.17 -4.68
C ILE A 78 -28.20 -16.57 -5.28
N ASN A 79 -29.02 -17.38 -5.95
CA ASN A 79 -30.23 -16.90 -6.60
C ASN A 79 -31.33 -16.46 -5.63
N SER A 80 -31.41 -17.03 -4.43
CA SER A 80 -32.46 -16.72 -3.45
C SER A 80 -32.04 -15.68 -2.42
N ALA A 81 -30.78 -15.69 -1.98
CA ALA A 81 -30.32 -14.89 -0.85
C ALA A 81 -29.60 -13.60 -1.25
N ILE A 82 -29.17 -13.47 -2.50
CA ILE A 82 -28.39 -12.33 -2.96
C ILE A 82 -29.26 -11.39 -3.80
N PRO A 83 -29.45 -10.13 -3.38
CA PRO A 83 -30.22 -9.16 -4.15
C PRO A 83 -29.50 -8.81 -5.46
N LEU A 84 -30.29 -8.48 -6.48
CA LEU A 84 -29.79 -7.87 -7.70
C LEU A 84 -29.61 -6.36 -7.49
N GLU A 85 -28.47 -5.86 -7.91
CA GLU A 85 -28.17 -4.44 -7.96
C GLU A 85 -28.89 -3.80 -9.16
N SER A 86 -28.91 -2.46 -9.25
CA SER A 86 -29.62 -1.74 -10.31
C SER A 86 -29.14 -2.03 -11.74
N ASP A 87 -27.93 -2.56 -11.88
CA ASP A 87 -27.30 -2.94 -13.15
C ASP A 87 -27.61 -4.39 -13.56
N GLY A 88 -28.39 -5.12 -12.76
CA GLY A 88 -28.70 -6.54 -12.98
C GLY A 88 -27.57 -7.48 -12.56
N SER A 89 -26.51 -6.98 -11.92
CA SER A 89 -25.48 -7.80 -11.29
C SER A 89 -25.89 -8.25 -9.88
N LEU A 90 -25.29 -9.34 -9.39
CA LEU A 90 -25.51 -9.80 -8.02
C LEU A 90 -24.77 -8.90 -7.03
N SER A 91 -25.44 -8.48 -5.96
CA SER A 91 -24.80 -7.70 -4.91
C SER A 91 -23.74 -8.53 -4.18
N ARG A 92 -22.51 -8.01 -4.07
CA ARG A 92 -21.38 -8.76 -3.51
C ARG A 92 -21.23 -8.63 -1.99
N CYS A 93 -21.87 -7.62 -1.40
CA CYS A 93 -21.66 -7.22 -0.01
C CYS A 93 -22.89 -7.35 0.89
N PHE A 94 -24.06 -7.56 0.29
CA PHE A 94 -25.34 -7.59 1.00
C PHE A 94 -26.09 -8.87 0.64
N ARG A 95 -26.88 -9.36 1.61
CA ARG A 95 -27.81 -10.47 1.42
C ARG A 95 -29.17 -10.11 2.00
N PHE A 96 -30.23 -10.82 1.59
CA PHE A 96 -31.51 -10.74 2.27
C PHE A 96 -31.41 -11.32 3.69
N GLU A 97 -32.09 -10.66 4.62
CA GLU A 97 -32.15 -11.11 6.01
C GLU A 97 -32.85 -12.47 6.13
N HIS A 98 -34.03 -12.59 5.50
CA HIS A 98 -34.84 -13.81 5.43
C HIS A 98 -35.11 -14.18 3.96
N PRO A 99 -34.24 -14.98 3.32
CA PRO A 99 -34.35 -15.32 1.91
C PRO A 99 -35.55 -16.23 1.58
N ASP A 100 -36.14 -16.89 2.59
CA ASP A 100 -37.31 -17.75 2.42
C ASP A 100 -38.63 -16.97 2.39
N GLU A 101 -38.63 -15.68 2.75
CA GLU A 101 -39.83 -14.84 2.78
C GLU A 101 -39.96 -14.01 1.49
N PRO A 102 -41.01 -14.22 0.68
CA PRO A 102 -41.15 -13.59 -0.64
C PRO A 102 -41.38 -12.06 -0.59
N ASN A 103 -41.71 -11.51 0.57
CA ASN A 103 -41.95 -10.07 0.77
C ASN A 103 -40.85 -9.37 1.57
N ASN A 104 -39.81 -10.09 2.01
CA ASN A 104 -38.75 -9.47 2.78
C ASN A 104 -37.67 -8.89 1.86
N THR A 105 -37.72 -7.58 1.64
CA THR A 105 -36.70 -6.84 0.88
C THR A 105 -35.58 -6.30 1.75
N ASN A 106 -35.57 -6.60 3.05
CA ASN A 106 -34.55 -6.09 3.96
C ASN A 106 -33.22 -6.78 3.66
N THR A 107 -32.20 -5.95 3.41
CA THR A 107 -30.83 -6.40 3.18
C THR A 107 -29.96 -6.12 4.38
N ILE A 108 -29.07 -7.06 4.67
CA ILE A 108 -28.08 -6.97 5.74
C ILE A 108 -26.68 -7.19 5.17
N PRO A 109 -25.65 -6.56 5.76
CA PRO A 109 -24.27 -6.78 5.35
C PRO A 109 -23.84 -8.21 5.65
N CYS A 110 -22.93 -8.73 4.83
CA CYS A 110 -22.41 -10.08 4.99
C CYS A 110 -21.25 -10.13 5.99
N GLU A 111 -21.25 -11.14 6.84
CA GLU A 111 -20.21 -11.36 7.86
C GLU A 111 -19.11 -12.30 7.38
N GLU A 112 -19.48 -13.26 6.52
CA GLU A 112 -18.57 -14.22 5.90
C GLU A 112 -18.82 -14.31 4.39
N TRP A 113 -17.78 -14.65 3.63
CA TRP A 113 -17.80 -14.66 2.18
C TRP A 113 -17.35 -16.01 1.60
N GLU A 114 -17.95 -16.36 0.47
CA GLU A 114 -17.48 -17.39 -0.44
C GLU A 114 -16.92 -16.71 -1.69
N PHE A 115 -15.80 -17.22 -2.19
CA PHE A 115 -15.08 -16.66 -3.32
C PHE A 115 -15.12 -17.62 -4.49
N GLU A 116 -15.05 -17.08 -5.71
CA GLU A 116 -15.02 -17.87 -6.93
C GLU A 116 -13.72 -18.71 -7.04
N GLU A 117 -13.85 -20.04 -7.11
CA GLU A 117 -12.75 -21.00 -6.89
C GLU A 117 -11.53 -20.79 -7.79
N GLU A 118 -11.71 -20.30 -9.02
CA GLU A 118 -10.64 -20.14 -10.01
C GLU A 118 -9.57 -19.11 -9.59
N LEU A 119 -9.95 -18.08 -8.82
CA LEU A 119 -9.04 -17.03 -8.34
C LEU A 119 -8.94 -16.97 -6.81
N ALA A 120 -9.86 -17.61 -6.09
CA ALA A 120 -9.97 -17.55 -4.63
C ALA A 120 -8.81 -18.21 -3.88
N SER A 121 -8.16 -19.22 -4.44
CA SER A 121 -7.29 -20.11 -3.66
C SER A 121 -5.92 -19.53 -3.29
N SER A 122 -5.55 -18.33 -3.76
CA SER A 122 -4.18 -17.82 -3.58
C SER A 122 -4.03 -16.30 -3.37
N THR A 123 -5.11 -15.57 -3.10
CA THR A 123 -5.03 -14.11 -2.92
C THR A 123 -5.14 -13.68 -1.45
N ILE A 124 -4.47 -12.58 -1.10
CA ILE A 124 -4.55 -12.00 0.26
C ILE A 124 -5.99 -11.56 0.61
N ILE A 125 -6.82 -11.30 -0.40
CA ILE A 125 -8.22 -10.88 -0.20
C ILE A 125 -9.06 -12.01 0.36
N SER A 126 -8.94 -13.21 -0.21
CA SER A 126 -9.74 -14.37 0.21
C SER A 126 -9.25 -14.97 1.53
N GLU A 127 -7.96 -14.90 1.80
CA GLU A 127 -7.38 -15.36 3.07
C GLU A 127 -7.85 -14.49 4.26
N TRP A 128 -7.90 -13.17 4.09
CA TRP A 128 -8.20 -12.22 5.16
C TRP A 128 -9.59 -11.57 5.07
N ASN A 129 -10.43 -12.02 4.15
CA ASN A 129 -11.76 -11.47 3.88
C ASN A 129 -11.75 -9.93 3.70
N LEU A 130 -10.83 -9.41 2.88
CA LEU A 130 -10.60 -7.97 2.69
C LEU A 130 -11.56 -7.34 1.65
N VAL A 131 -12.84 -7.66 1.76
CA VAL A 131 -13.89 -7.21 0.85
C VAL A 131 -14.83 -6.21 1.51
N CYS A 132 -15.66 -5.55 0.71
CA CYS A 132 -16.72 -4.65 1.19
C CYS A 132 -16.20 -3.57 2.17
N GLN A 133 -16.65 -3.57 3.43
CA GLN A 133 -16.20 -2.62 4.45
C GLN A 133 -14.69 -2.67 4.71
N ARG A 134 -14.07 -3.86 4.53
CA ARG A 134 -12.64 -4.08 4.75
C ARG A 134 -11.78 -3.76 3.52
N ARG A 135 -12.38 -3.40 2.39
CA ARG A 135 -11.65 -3.03 1.16
C ARG A 135 -10.74 -1.81 1.35
N LEU A 136 -11.11 -0.89 2.25
CA LEU A 136 -10.28 0.26 2.58
C LEU A 136 -8.92 -0.12 3.16
N LEU A 137 -8.82 -1.27 3.83
CA LEU A 137 -7.56 -1.74 4.38
C LEU A 137 -6.53 -2.03 3.28
N ILE A 138 -6.97 -2.59 2.15
CA ILE A 138 -6.11 -2.79 0.97
C ILE A 138 -5.57 -1.45 0.46
N ALA A 139 -6.44 -0.44 0.36
CA ALA A 139 -6.02 0.90 -0.08
C ALA A 139 -5.01 1.52 0.89
N VAL A 140 -5.22 1.37 2.20
CA VAL A 140 -4.28 1.83 3.23
C VAL A 140 -2.94 1.10 3.11
N LEU A 141 -2.94 -0.22 2.93
CA LEU A 141 -1.72 -1.01 2.73
C LEU A 141 -0.91 -0.52 1.53
N ILE A 142 -1.57 -0.36 0.38
CA ILE A 142 -0.93 0.12 -0.85
C ILE A 142 -0.38 1.54 -0.66
N LEU A 143 -1.14 2.42 0.01
CA LEU A 143 -0.73 3.79 0.28
C LEU A 143 0.49 3.84 1.20
N VAL A 144 0.46 3.09 2.30
CA VAL A 144 1.56 3.03 3.27
C VAL A 144 2.80 2.42 2.64
N HIS A 145 2.66 1.34 1.88
CA HIS A 145 3.78 0.69 1.18
C HIS A 145 4.45 1.64 0.19
N ASN A 146 3.68 2.21 -0.75
CA ASN A 146 4.24 3.12 -1.75
C ASN A 146 4.76 4.44 -1.13
N GLY A 147 4.05 4.96 -0.12
CA GLY A 147 4.50 6.13 0.63
C GLY A 147 5.83 5.89 1.35
N ALA A 148 5.98 4.73 2.00
CA ALA A 148 7.22 4.34 2.65
C ALA A 148 8.37 4.15 1.65
N CYS A 149 8.12 3.53 0.49
CA CYS A 149 9.12 3.38 -0.58
C CYS A 149 9.69 4.71 -1.07
N ILE A 150 8.94 5.81 -0.98
CA ILE A 150 9.40 7.16 -1.34
C ILE A 150 10.04 7.85 -0.13
N ALA A 151 9.39 7.82 1.03
CA ALA A 151 9.81 8.59 2.21
C ALA A 151 11.07 8.03 2.88
N LEU A 152 11.19 6.70 3.02
CA LEU A 152 12.31 6.08 3.72
C LEU A 152 13.66 6.35 3.05
N PRO A 153 13.84 6.22 1.73
CA PRO A 153 15.11 6.52 1.09
C PRO A 153 15.55 7.98 1.26
N ILE A 154 14.61 8.93 1.21
CA ILE A 154 14.89 10.35 1.43
C ILE A 154 15.39 10.56 2.86
N ALA A 155 14.65 10.05 3.85
CA ALA A 155 15.01 10.17 5.26
C ALA A 155 16.33 9.46 5.57
N ALA A 156 16.53 8.25 5.04
CA ALA A 156 17.76 7.48 5.20
C ALA A 156 18.96 8.18 4.54
N GLY A 157 18.76 8.83 3.39
CA GLY A 157 19.78 9.66 2.75
C GLY A 157 20.23 10.80 3.65
N SER A 158 19.29 11.60 4.15
CA SER A 158 19.59 12.71 5.08
C SER A 158 20.25 12.23 6.37
N LEU A 159 19.83 11.07 6.89
CA LEU A 159 20.45 10.48 8.08
C LEU A 159 21.85 9.93 7.78
N ALA A 160 22.09 9.41 6.57
CA ALA A 160 23.38 8.86 6.18
C ALA A 160 24.46 9.95 6.08
N ASP A 161 24.07 11.17 5.73
CA ASP A 161 24.96 12.33 5.67
C ASP A 161 25.34 12.86 7.07
N SER A 162 24.49 12.67 8.08
CA SER A 162 24.73 13.14 9.45
C SER A 162 25.28 12.08 10.41
N ALA A 163 24.72 10.87 10.41
CA ALA A 163 25.11 9.76 11.30
C ALA A 163 26.19 8.83 10.68
N GLY A 164 26.50 9.01 9.39
CA GLY A 164 27.43 8.19 8.65
C GLY A 164 26.77 6.98 7.95
N ARG A 165 27.17 6.74 6.71
CA ARG A 165 26.56 5.78 5.78
C ARG A 165 26.51 4.34 6.30
N PHE A 166 27.57 3.87 6.97
CA PHE A 166 27.62 2.49 7.47
C PHE A 166 26.60 2.22 8.56
N ARG A 167 26.39 3.17 9.48
CA ARG A 167 25.43 3.02 10.59
C ARG A 167 23.99 2.98 10.08
N VAL A 168 23.67 3.84 9.13
CA VAL A 168 22.35 3.86 8.50
C VAL A 168 22.10 2.59 7.68
N LEU A 169 23.10 2.10 6.95
CA LEU A 169 22.98 0.83 6.22
C LEU A 169 22.73 -0.34 7.18
N LEU A 170 23.49 -0.43 8.28
CA LEU A 170 23.30 -1.48 9.28
C LEU A 170 21.91 -1.41 9.91
N ALA A 171 21.44 -0.21 10.25
CA ALA A 171 20.10 0.00 10.78
C ALA A 171 19.02 -0.46 9.78
N ALA A 172 19.15 -0.08 8.50
CA ALA A 172 18.22 -0.50 7.45
C ALA A 172 18.15 -2.03 7.30
N ILE A 173 19.29 -2.71 7.35
CA ILE A 173 19.36 -4.18 7.29
C ILE A 173 18.68 -4.80 8.52
N ILE A 174 18.95 -4.28 9.72
CA ILE A 174 18.29 -4.79 10.95
C ILE A 174 16.78 -4.58 10.86
N THR A 175 16.31 -3.40 10.45
CA THR A 175 14.87 -3.15 10.28
C THR A 175 14.23 -4.06 9.24
N LEU A 176 14.94 -4.37 8.15
CA LEU A 176 14.46 -5.30 7.14
C LEU A 176 14.28 -6.71 7.73
N LEU A 177 15.29 -7.22 8.43
CA LEU A 177 15.25 -8.56 9.04
C LEU A 177 14.13 -8.68 10.07
N VAL A 178 13.97 -7.67 10.94
CA VAL A 178 12.92 -7.64 11.96
C VAL A 178 11.54 -7.60 11.31
N SER A 179 11.34 -6.75 10.30
CA SER A 179 10.06 -6.66 9.59
C SER A 179 9.71 -7.95 8.86
N THR A 180 10.66 -8.57 8.16
CA THR A 180 10.43 -9.86 7.48
C THR A 180 10.07 -10.95 8.48
N ALA A 181 10.77 -11.05 9.61
CA ALA A 181 10.45 -12.01 10.65
C ALA A 181 9.03 -11.77 11.22
N ALA A 182 8.63 -10.51 11.42
CA ALA A 182 7.30 -10.17 11.91
C ALA A 182 6.20 -10.59 10.93
N THR A 183 6.38 -10.37 9.62
CA THR A 183 5.42 -10.80 8.59
C THR A 183 5.32 -12.31 8.46
N CYS A 184 6.40 -13.06 8.67
CA CYS A 184 6.36 -14.52 8.64
C CYS A 184 5.53 -15.15 9.77
N VAL A 185 5.34 -14.43 10.88
CA VAL A 185 4.63 -14.92 12.08
C VAL A 185 3.24 -14.26 12.21
N SER A 186 2.86 -13.38 11.29
CA SER A 186 1.59 -12.66 11.39
C SER A 186 0.41 -13.51 10.93
N ASP A 187 -0.40 -13.95 11.88
CA ASP A 187 -1.69 -14.62 11.65
C ASP A 187 -2.88 -13.65 11.63
N ASN A 188 -2.65 -12.35 11.54
CA ASN A 188 -3.72 -11.36 11.45
C ASN A 188 -3.32 -10.19 10.56
N TYR A 189 -4.25 -9.74 9.73
CA TYR A 189 -4.06 -8.55 8.90
C TYR A 189 -4.01 -7.25 9.72
N VAL A 190 -4.74 -7.19 10.85
CA VAL A 190 -4.75 -6.04 11.77
C VAL A 190 -4.34 -6.52 13.17
N CYS A 191 -3.46 -5.78 13.83
CA CYS A 191 -3.21 -5.94 15.27
C CYS A 191 -4.45 -5.52 16.05
N THR A 192 -5.38 -6.45 16.26
CA THR A 192 -6.48 -6.27 17.21
C THR A 192 -5.97 -6.71 18.59
N PRO A 193 -6.08 -5.85 19.62
CA PRO A 193 -5.76 -6.29 20.98
C PRO A 193 -6.77 -7.37 21.41
N PRO A 194 -6.32 -8.37 22.20
CA PRO A 194 -7.18 -9.45 22.70
C PRO A 194 -8.25 -8.94 23.68
#